data_AF-A0A0F8D554-F1
#
_entry.id   AF-A0A0F8D554-F1
#
_cell.length_a   1.000
_cell.length_b   1.000
_cell.length_c   1.000
_cell.angle_alpha   90.00
_cell.angle_beta   90.00
_cell.angle_gamma   90.00
#
_symmetry.space_group_name_H-M   'P 1'
#
loop_
_entity.id
_entity.type
_entity.pdbx_description
1 polymer ?
#
loop_
_entity_poly.entity_id
_entity_poly.type
_entity_poly.pdbx_seq_one_letter_code
_entity_poly.pdbx_strand_id
1 'polypeptide(L)'
;MVYKNIKTATAQELGRIAGVQHHAWGIRNTSGEKSRYSRPKPFEIWFNQGIVFYESKGYKFQWLNLITLKVTLPNGKTGTRDLSDFENEYENEYKKQFPNCY
;
A
#
# COMPACT_ATOMS: atom_id res chain seq x y z
N MET A 1 -32.11 6.03 -26.17
CA MET A 1 -31.06 7.05 -26.34
C MET A 1 -31.07 7.43 -27.82
N VAL A 2 -31.41 8.68 -28.17
CA VAL A 2 -31.49 9.12 -29.58
C VAL A 2 -30.23 9.92 -29.88
N TYR A 3 -29.37 9.38 -30.73
CA TYR A 3 -28.13 10.06 -31.12
C TYR A 3 -28.39 11.03 -32.26
N LYS A 4 -27.83 12.24 -32.17
CA LYS A 4 -28.00 13.30 -33.18
C LYS A 4 -27.47 12.92 -34.56
N ASN A 5 -26.49 12.02 -34.64
CA ASN A 5 -26.01 11.43 -35.88
C ASN A 5 -25.29 10.09 -35.63
N ILE A 6 -25.04 9.34 -36.70
CA ILE A 6 -24.36 8.04 -36.67
C ILE A 6 -22.95 8.17 -36.06
N LYS A 7 -22.22 9.25 -36.34
CA LYS A 7 -20.86 9.47 -35.82
C LYS A 7 -20.84 9.53 -34.29
N THR A 8 -21.81 10.20 -33.68
CA THR A 8 -21.94 10.29 -32.22
C THR A 8 -22.30 8.93 -31.61
N ALA A 9 -23.18 8.17 -32.27
CA ALA A 9 -23.51 6.81 -31.84
C ALA A 9 -22.28 5.89 -31.88
N THR A 10 -21.50 5.96 -32.96
CA THR A 10 -20.25 5.19 -33.13
C THR A 10 -19.20 5.58 -32.09
N ALA A 11 -19.00 6.88 -31.83
CA ALA A 11 -18.03 7.34 -30.83
C ALA A 11 -18.37 6.87 -29.41
N GLN A 12 -19.65 6.89 -29.05
CA GLN A 12 -20.09 6.39 -27.74
C GLN A 12 -19.92 4.87 -27.62
N GLU A 13 -20.24 4.12 -28.67
CA GLU A 13 -20.07 2.68 -28.66
C GLU A 13 -18.58 2.29 -28.61
N LEU A 14 -17.72 2.99 -29.35
CA LEU A 14 -16.27 2.81 -29.24
C LEU A 14 -15.74 3.13 -27.83
N GLY A 15 -16.24 4.20 -27.20
CA GLY A 15 -15.90 4.53 -25.81
C GLY A 15 -16.35 3.45 -24.82
N ARG A 16 -17.53 2.85 -25.05
CA ARG A 16 -18.04 1.73 -24.24
C ARG A 16 -17.20 0.47 -24.44
N ILE A 17 -16.87 0.11 -25.68
CA ILE A 17 -16.02 -1.05 -26.01
C ILE A 17 -14.64 -0.88 -25.38
N ALA A 18 -14.02 0.30 -25.49
CA ALA A 18 -12.75 0.59 -24.85
C ALA A 18 -12.85 0.44 -23.32
N GLY A 19 -13.90 0.98 -22.69
CA GLY A 19 -14.14 0.83 -21.25
C GLY A 19 -14.27 -0.63 -20.80
N VAL A 20 -15.00 -1.45 -21.56
CA VAL A 20 -15.14 -2.90 -21.30
C VAL A 20 -13.82 -3.63 -21.51
N GLN A 21 -13.06 -3.30 -22.55
CA GLN A 21 -11.74 -3.88 -22.81
C GLN A 21 -10.74 -3.53 -21.70
N HIS A 22 -10.68 -2.26 -21.26
CA HIS A 22 -9.84 -1.84 -20.14
C HIS A 22 -10.19 -2.56 -18.82
N HIS A 23 -11.49 -2.82 -18.59
CA HIS A 23 -11.96 -3.60 -17.45
C HIS A 23 -11.58 -5.09 -17.58
N ALA A 24 -11.81 -5.70 -18.75
CA ALA A 24 -11.53 -7.11 -19.01
C ALA A 24 -10.03 -7.44 -19.01
N TRP A 25 -9.20 -6.55 -19.55
CA TRP A 25 -7.73 -6.70 -19.57
C TRP A 25 -7.06 -6.43 -18.23
N GLY A 26 -7.80 -5.99 -17.20
CA GLY A 26 -7.24 -5.72 -15.88
C GLY A 26 -6.16 -4.62 -15.87
N ILE A 27 -6.09 -3.80 -16.93
CA ILE A 27 -5.05 -2.75 -17.12
C ILE A 27 -5.06 -1.73 -15.97
N ARG A 28 -6.16 -1.67 -15.20
CA ARG A 28 -6.15 -1.06 -13.86
C ARG A 28 -5.55 -2.05 -12.85
N ASN A 29 -4.22 -2.13 -12.82
CA ASN A 29 -3.39 -2.75 -11.77
C ASN A 29 -3.68 -4.22 -11.44
N THR A 30 -3.51 -5.15 -12.39
CA THR A 30 -3.42 -6.59 -12.09
C THR A 30 -2.03 -7.02 -11.60
N SER A 31 -0.97 -6.26 -11.85
CA SER A 31 0.31 -6.42 -11.16
C SER A 31 0.14 -5.81 -9.77
N GLY A 32 0.54 -6.50 -8.69
CA GLY A 32 0.55 -5.97 -7.32
C GLY A 32 1.48 -4.76 -7.09
N GLU A 33 1.84 -4.07 -8.17
CA GLU A 33 2.63 -2.86 -8.21
C GLU A 33 1.82 -1.69 -7.68
N LYS A 34 2.44 -0.93 -6.78
CA LYS A 34 1.81 0.28 -6.25
C LYS A 34 1.65 1.27 -7.40
N SER A 35 0.46 1.87 -7.48
CA SER A 35 0.18 2.93 -8.46
C SER A 35 1.28 3.99 -8.44
N ARG A 36 1.64 4.55 -9.60
CA ARG A 36 2.52 5.73 -9.71
C ARG A 36 2.05 6.94 -8.90
N TYR A 37 0.76 7.02 -8.59
CA TYR A 37 0.18 8.08 -7.76
C TYR A 37 0.19 7.74 -6.27
N SER A 38 0.50 6.50 -5.91
CA SER A 38 0.61 6.06 -4.52
C SER A 38 1.81 6.72 -3.86
N ARG A 39 1.58 7.36 -2.72
CA ARG A 39 2.62 7.92 -1.87
C ARG A 39 2.84 7.03 -0.64
N PRO A 40 4.06 6.97 -0.10
CA PRO A 40 4.29 6.33 1.19
C PRO A 40 3.46 7.05 2.25
N LYS A 41 2.92 6.27 3.19
CA LYS A 41 2.31 6.85 4.39
C LYS A 41 3.39 7.55 5.21
N PRO A 42 3.08 8.62 5.95
CA PRO A 42 3.97 9.17 6.97
C PRO A 42 4.46 8.09 7.94
N PHE A 43 5.69 8.24 8.45
CA PHE A 43 6.33 7.24 9.32
C PHE A 43 5.43 6.80 10.48
N GLU A 44 4.88 7.75 11.25
CA GLU A 44 4.02 7.46 12.41
C GLU A 44 2.79 6.62 12.03
N ILE A 45 2.16 6.92 10.88
CA ILE A 45 1.00 6.17 10.40
C ILE A 45 1.40 4.77 9.98
N TRP A 46 2.52 4.63 9.24
CA TRP A 46 3.05 3.34 8.84
C TRP A 46 3.43 2.48 10.05
N PHE A 47 4.12 3.07 11.03
CA PHE A 47 4.59 2.40 12.24
C PHE A 47 3.42 1.90 13.08
N ASN A 48 2.47 2.78 13.42
CA ASN A 48 1.32 2.41 14.25
C ASN A 48 0.43 1.35 13.59
N GLN A 49 0.23 1.44 12.26
CA GLN A 49 -0.52 0.41 11.53
C GLN A 49 0.24 -0.91 11.49
N GLY A 50 1.58 -0.87 11.39
CA GLY A 50 2.44 -2.04 11.48
C GLY A 50 2.29 -2.74 12.84
N ILE A 51 2.37 -1.99 13.94
CA ILE A 51 2.15 -2.53 15.30
C ILE A 51 0.81 -3.26 15.38
N VAL A 52 -0.29 -2.59 15.04
CA VAL A 52 -1.65 -3.16 15.10
C VAL A 52 -1.78 -4.43 14.25
N PHE A 53 -1.19 -4.43 13.06
CA PHE A 53 -1.21 -5.59 12.17
C PHE A 53 -0.43 -6.78 12.72
N TYR A 54 0.73 -6.55 13.35
CA TYR A 54 1.50 -7.62 13.96
C TYR A 54 0.89 -8.10 15.27
N GLU A 55 0.24 -7.21 16.03
CA GLU A 55 -0.57 -7.60 17.20
C GLU A 55 -1.71 -8.54 16.79
N SER A 56 -2.40 -8.28 15.67
CA SER A 56 -3.43 -9.20 15.16
C SER A 56 -2.86 -10.56 14.71
N LYS A 57 -1.54 -10.67 14.53
CA LYS A 57 -0.83 -11.93 14.23
C LYS A 57 -0.23 -12.59 15.47
N GLY A 58 -0.54 -12.10 16.67
CA GLY A 58 -0.09 -12.66 17.95
C GLY A 58 1.27 -12.15 18.43
N TYR A 59 1.83 -11.13 17.79
CA TYR A 59 2.99 -10.43 18.34
C TYR A 59 2.55 -9.57 19.52
N LYS A 60 3.46 -9.30 20.46
CA LYS A 60 3.23 -8.36 21.55
C LYS A 60 4.33 -7.32 21.57
N PHE A 61 3.94 -6.06 21.70
CA PHE A 61 4.86 -4.94 21.75
C PHE A 61 4.78 -4.29 23.13
N GLN A 62 5.94 -4.01 23.72
CA GLN A 62 6.03 -3.32 25.01
C GLN A 62 7.12 -2.26 24.93
N TRP A 63 6.76 -1.01 25.19
CA TRP A 63 7.73 0.06 25.31
C TRP A 63 8.58 -0.14 26.56
N LEU A 64 9.89 -0.19 26.38
CA LEU A 64 10.86 -0.22 27.50
C LEU A 64 11.26 1.20 27.90
N ASN A 65 11.26 2.12 26.95
CA ASN A 65 11.47 3.55 27.11
C ASN A 65 10.83 4.27 25.91
N LEU A 66 11.13 5.56 25.69
CA LEU A 66 10.55 6.35 24.59
C LEU A 66 11.01 5.95 23.19
N ILE A 67 12.12 5.22 23.08
CA ILE A 67 12.76 4.89 21.79
C ILE A 67 12.94 3.38 21.57
N THR A 68 12.74 2.54 22.57
CA THR A 68 13.00 1.09 22.50
C THR A 68 11.72 0.30 22.73
N LEU A 69 11.42 -0.62 21.81
CA LEU A 69 10.37 -1.61 21.96
C LEU A 69 10.94 -3.00 22.22
N LYS A 70 10.37 -3.69 23.20
CA LYS A 70 10.43 -5.14 23.30
C LYS A 70 9.36 -5.75 22.40
N VAL A 71 9.78 -6.60 21.48
CA VAL A 71 8.92 -7.35 20.57
C VAL A 71 8.91 -8.81 21.01
N THR A 72 7.73 -9.35 21.31
CA THR A 72 7.52 -10.76 21.62
C THR A 72 6.84 -11.43 20.45
N LEU A 73 7.47 -12.46 19.90
CA LEU A 73 6.93 -13.26 18.81
C LEU A 73 5.83 -14.20 19.33
N PRO A 74 4.93 -14.69 18.46
CA PRO A 74 3.89 -15.65 18.83
C PRO A 74 4.43 -16.93 19.48
N ASN A 75 5.65 -17.33 19.16
CA ASN A 75 6.34 -18.50 19.73
C ASN A 75 7.00 -18.23 21.10
N GLY A 76 6.79 -17.05 21.68
CA GLY A 76 7.33 -16.66 22.98
C GLY A 76 8.77 -16.13 22.96
N LYS A 77 9.48 -16.16 21.81
CA LYS A 77 10.80 -15.51 21.71
C LYS A 77 10.65 -14.00 21.80
N THR A 78 11.57 -13.35 22.49
CA THR A 78 11.58 -11.90 22.64
C THR A 78 12.83 -11.28 22.06
N GLY A 79 12.71 -10.12 21.44
CA GLY A 79 13.81 -9.26 21.03
C GLY A 79 13.52 -7.82 21.39
N THR A 80 14.54 -6.97 21.26
CA THR A 80 14.42 -5.51 21.40
C THR A 80 14.76 -4.86 20.07
N ARG A 81 14.01 -3.82 19.70
CA ARG A 81 14.30 -2.97 18.54
C ARG A 81 14.16 -1.51 18.95
N ASP A 82 15.06 -0.69 18.42
CA ASP A 82 15.01 0.76 18.62
C ASP A 82 14.21 1.43 17.51
N LEU A 83 13.67 2.62 17.80
CA LEU A 83 12.91 3.42 16.85
C LEU A 83 13.71 3.69 15.58
N SER A 84 15.02 3.91 15.72
CA SER A 84 15.95 4.10 14.61
C SER A 84 16.00 2.90 13.66
N ASP A 85 15.81 1.68 14.15
CA ASP A 85 15.74 0.49 13.30
C ASP A 85 14.50 0.53 12.41
N PHE A 86 13.38 1.03 12.94
CA PHE A 86 12.13 1.19 12.19
C PHE A 86 12.21 2.37 11.21
N GLU A 87 12.86 3.47 11.60
CA GLU A 87 13.11 4.60 10.70
C GLU A 87 13.97 4.19 9.51
N ASN A 88 15.04 3.42 9.76
CA ASN A 88 15.88 2.87 8.71
C ASN A 88 15.09 1.97 7.75
N GLU A 89 14.29 1.05 8.28
CA GLU A 89 13.41 0.16 7.51
C GLU A 89 12.39 0.98 6.68
N TYR A 90 11.84 2.04 7.26
CA TYR A 90 10.90 2.93 6.59
C TYR A 90 11.54 3.67 5.40
N GLU A 91 12.72 4.27 5.60
CA GLU A 91 13.44 5.01 4.56
C GLU A 91 14.00 4.09 3.47
N ASN A 92 14.62 2.98 3.87
CA ASN A 92 15.41 2.17 2.96
C ASN A 92 14.67 0.99 2.34
N GLU A 93 13.55 0.55 2.92
CA GLU A 93 12.78 -0.59 2.41
C GLU A 93 11.37 -0.17 2.01
N TYR A 94 10.61 0.46 2.91
CA TYR A 94 9.21 0.79 2.65
C TYR A 94 9.05 1.85 1.56
N LYS A 95 9.76 2.98 1.67
CA LYS A 95 9.65 4.10 0.71
C LYS A 95 10.09 3.70 -0.70
N LYS A 96 11.10 2.84 -0.84
CA LYS A 96 11.62 2.37 -2.14
C LYS A 96 10.60 1.58 -2.96
N GLN A 97 9.58 1.01 -2.32
CA GLN A 97 8.48 0.32 -3.01
C GLN A 97 7.50 1.29 -3.69
N PHE A 98 7.62 2.61 -3.48
CA PHE A 98 6.75 3.61 -4.07
C PHE A 98 7.46 4.25 -5.28
N PRO A 99 6.86 4.19 -6.48
CA PRO A 99 7.50 4.69 -7.70
C PRO A 99 7.81 6.19 -7.70
N ASN A 100 7.15 6.95 -6.84
CA ASN A 100 7.20 8.41 -6.80
C ASN A 100 8.13 8.97 -5.70
N CYS A 101 8.97 8.11 -5.12
CA CYS A 101 9.94 8.47 -4.07
C CYS A 101 11.39 8.57 -4.56
N TYR A 102 11.62 8.46 -5.88
CA TYR A 102 12.92 8.63 -6.54
C TYR A 102 12.97 9.92 -7.35
#